data_AF-A0A6N8EDX2-F1
#
_entry.id   AF-A0A6N8EDX2-F1
#
_cell.length_a   1.000
_cell.length_b   1.000
_cell.length_c   1.000
_cell.angle_alpha   90.00
_cell.angle_beta   90.00
_cell.angle_gamma   90.00
#
_symmetry.space_group_name_H-M   'P 1'
#
loop_
_entity.id
_entity.type
_entity.pdbx_description
1 polymer ?
#
loop_
_entity_poly.entity_id
_entity_poly.type
_entity_poly.pdbx_seq_one_letter_code
_entity_poly.pdbx_strand_id
1 'polypeptide(L)'
;MAKTGCAALLGFLLCVQMLLLPEDAQGQGRGQTLWHEDEQRMQLGLKLFPVSIGALESLETALGPDGRLLVLVVYDGPSNSALQAADYFKSAAKVRGHRLQVEVLTAADLDAYTGPHPGGIFIASVGLNPGRLRAWSERQRTLVFSPFDGAVEDGAVVGLHVAERILPIVNLTQAERAGVQFKPYFLEEARYYESFQDIDRRANFLLNFAFFMQWPASAFDSASAPLRYCVLGSPELSSSLKRTLAGEQVAGRPLQLANDQEQIPWRRCHILYLDHRAAESASRVLAEVDGAPVLTVGDTEGMVRAGGILSMVRENGRLHPMINSEAAARAGIQISSKLLRLATLVQASGTGKTR
;
A
#
# COMPACT_ATOMS: atom_id res chain seq x y z
N MET A 1 -53.67 -55.61 37.14
CA MET A 1 -54.18 -55.92 38.50
C MET A 1 -52.98 -56.09 39.42
N ALA A 2 -53.08 -55.57 40.67
CA ALA A 2 -52.10 -55.47 41.79
C ALA A 2 -50.94 -54.46 41.58
N LYS A 3 -50.84 -53.29 42.27
CA LYS A 3 -50.75 -52.93 43.73
C LYS A 3 -49.50 -53.54 44.41
N THR A 4 -48.63 -52.89 45.21
CA THR A 4 -48.50 -51.57 45.88
C THR A 4 -47.18 -51.56 46.71
N GLY A 5 -46.63 -50.37 47.05
CA GLY A 5 -45.76 -50.13 48.24
C GLY A 5 -44.33 -49.66 47.89
N CYS A 6 -43.83 -48.42 48.05
CA CYS A 6 -43.91 -47.32 49.04
C CYS A 6 -42.78 -47.32 50.09
N ALA A 7 -41.85 -46.35 49.98
CA ALA A 7 -41.09 -45.61 51.03
C ALA A 7 -39.88 -44.89 50.36
N ALA A 8 -39.93 -43.60 50.00
CA ALA A 8 -39.74 -42.37 50.79
C ALA A 8 -38.26 -42.03 51.15
N LEU A 9 -37.70 -40.94 50.59
CA LEU A 9 -37.23 -39.73 51.31
C LEU A 9 -36.35 -38.78 50.43
N LEU A 10 -36.77 -37.50 50.43
CA LEU A 10 -36.07 -36.21 50.26
C LEU A 10 -35.38 -35.78 48.93
N GLY A 11 -35.97 -34.72 48.34
CA GLY A 11 -35.34 -33.40 48.31
C GLY A 11 -34.73 -32.92 46.99
N PHE A 12 -35.45 -32.10 46.22
CA PHE A 12 -35.22 -30.64 46.06
C PHE A 12 -36.02 -30.11 44.85
N LEU A 13 -36.90 -29.13 45.10
CA LEU A 13 -37.53 -28.28 44.09
C LEU A 13 -36.48 -27.30 43.53
N LEU A 14 -36.56 -26.97 42.23
CA LEU A 14 -36.60 -25.57 41.78
C LEU A 14 -37.12 -25.46 40.35
N CYS A 15 -38.10 -24.59 40.20
CA CYS A 15 -38.96 -24.35 39.05
C CYS A 15 -38.21 -23.84 37.81
N VAL A 16 -38.58 -24.37 36.64
CA VAL A 16 -38.36 -23.73 35.33
C VAL A 16 -39.61 -22.91 35.02
N GLN A 17 -39.50 -21.58 35.03
CA GLN A 17 -40.56 -20.68 34.63
C GLN A 17 -40.15 -19.95 33.34
N MET A 18 -40.88 -20.29 32.28
CA MET A 18 -41.00 -19.63 30.99
C MET A 18 -41.25 -18.11 31.17
N LEU A 19 -40.43 -17.28 30.52
CA LEU A 19 -40.73 -15.86 30.30
C LEU A 19 -40.40 -15.50 28.85
N LEU A 20 -41.46 -15.23 28.10
CA LEU A 20 -41.47 -14.61 26.78
C LEU A 20 -40.76 -13.25 26.85
N LEU A 21 -39.80 -13.01 25.97
CA LEU A 21 -39.29 -11.67 25.66
C LEU A 21 -39.60 -11.33 24.21
N PRO A 22 -39.93 -10.06 23.90
CA PRO A 22 -40.38 -9.64 22.59
C PRO A 22 -39.21 -9.50 21.61
N GLU A 23 -39.46 -9.82 20.34
CA GLU A 23 -38.68 -9.37 19.20
C GLU A 23 -38.82 -7.85 19.07
N ASP A 24 -37.70 -7.12 19.22
CA ASP A 24 -37.32 -5.96 18.40
C ASP A 24 -36.14 -5.19 19.04
N ALA A 25 -34.98 -5.21 18.38
CA ALA A 25 -33.98 -4.13 18.31
C ALA A 25 -32.71 -4.56 17.53
N GLN A 26 -32.84 -4.86 16.24
CA GLN A 26 -31.69 -4.82 15.33
C GLN A 26 -31.40 -3.35 14.98
N GLY A 27 -30.38 -2.75 15.62
CA GLY A 27 -29.97 -1.37 15.31
C GLY A 27 -28.74 -0.80 16.03
N GLN A 28 -28.16 -1.44 17.04
CA GLN A 28 -27.09 -0.83 17.87
C GLN A 28 -25.67 -1.40 17.73
N GLY A 29 -25.42 -2.34 16.81
CA GLY A 29 -24.12 -3.04 16.73
C GLY A 29 -23.01 -2.39 15.90
N ARG A 30 -23.30 -1.36 15.07
CA ARG A 30 -22.33 -0.83 14.09
C ARG A 30 -21.55 0.40 14.56
N GLY A 31 -22.10 1.23 15.45
CA GLY A 31 -21.48 2.48 15.90
C GLY A 31 -20.44 2.31 17.02
N GLN A 32 -20.62 1.32 17.90
CA GLN A 32 -19.69 1.07 19.01
C GLN A 32 -18.39 0.38 18.56
N THR A 33 -18.49 -0.47 17.53
CA THR A 33 -17.35 -1.19 16.94
C THR A 33 -16.41 -0.26 16.16
N LEU A 34 -16.98 0.64 15.33
CA LEU A 34 -16.21 1.67 14.62
C LEU A 34 -15.40 2.57 15.58
N TRP A 35 -16.01 2.99 16.70
CA TRP A 35 -15.32 3.80 17.72
C TRP A 35 -14.18 3.04 18.40
N HIS A 36 -14.33 1.74 18.64
CA HIS A 36 -13.29 0.93 19.25
C HIS A 36 -12.11 0.69 18.29
N GLU A 37 -12.38 0.51 17.01
CA GLU A 37 -11.33 0.40 15.98
C GLU A 37 -10.51 1.69 15.88
N ASP A 38 -11.16 2.86 15.84
CA ASP A 38 -10.47 4.15 15.79
C ASP A 38 -9.60 4.39 17.03
N GLU A 39 -10.08 4.02 18.22
CA GLU A 39 -9.31 4.11 19.46
C GLU A 39 -8.07 3.18 19.42
N GLN A 40 -8.22 1.94 18.95
CA GLN A 40 -7.10 1.03 18.77
C GLN A 40 -6.09 1.57 17.76
N ARG A 41 -6.56 2.06 16.60
CA ARG A 41 -5.70 2.66 15.57
C ARG A 41 -4.97 3.88 16.11
N MET A 42 -5.63 4.71 16.91
CA MET A 42 -5.01 5.83 17.61
C MET A 42 -3.84 5.37 18.48
N GLN A 43 -4.03 4.36 19.34
CA GLN A 43 -2.97 3.83 20.21
C GLN A 43 -1.79 3.23 19.43
N LEU A 44 -2.06 2.58 18.29
CA LEU A 44 -1.01 2.08 17.40
C LEU A 44 -0.28 3.23 16.69
N GLY A 45 -1.04 4.24 16.24
CA GLY A 45 -0.54 5.45 15.62
C GLY A 45 0.45 6.20 16.51
N LEU A 46 0.15 6.32 17.81
CA LEU A 46 1.05 6.94 18.80
C LEU A 46 2.44 6.29 18.83
N LYS A 47 2.51 4.97 18.62
CA LYS A 47 3.78 4.22 18.59
C LYS A 47 4.48 4.31 17.24
N LEU A 48 3.71 4.29 16.15
CA LEU A 48 4.24 4.26 14.78
C LEU A 48 4.69 5.64 14.27
N PHE A 49 4.05 6.72 14.74
CA PHE A 49 4.36 8.07 14.30
C PHE A 49 5.83 8.49 14.61
N PRO A 50 6.37 8.29 15.83
CA PRO A 50 7.78 8.59 16.10
C PRO A 50 8.76 7.79 15.23
N VAL A 51 8.42 6.53 14.92
CA VAL A 51 9.20 5.68 14.00
C VAL A 51 9.23 6.27 12.60
N SER A 52 8.06 6.74 12.12
CA SER A 52 7.90 7.34 10.79
C SER A 52 8.68 8.64 10.66
N ILE A 53 8.67 9.51 11.68
CA ILE A 53 9.50 10.73 11.68
C ILE A 53 10.99 10.40 11.75
N GLY A 54 11.38 9.41 12.56
CA GLY A 54 12.78 8.99 12.69
C GLY A 54 13.39 8.44 11.40
N ALA A 55 12.54 7.99 10.48
CA ALA A 55 12.90 7.52 9.16
C ALA A 55 13.06 8.63 8.12
N LEU A 56 12.72 9.89 8.42
CA LEU A 56 12.91 11.00 7.50
C LEU A 56 14.40 11.32 7.30
N GLU A 57 14.77 11.65 6.07
CA GLU A 57 16.13 12.13 5.75
C GLU A 57 16.38 13.55 6.29
N SER A 58 15.32 14.38 6.33
CA SER A 58 15.36 15.77 6.80
C SER A 58 15.29 15.93 8.32
N LEU A 59 15.30 14.85 9.10
CA LEU A 59 15.08 14.89 10.56
C LEU A 59 15.98 15.91 11.28
N GLU A 60 17.28 15.90 11.00
CA GLU A 60 18.25 16.76 11.68
C GLU A 60 18.01 18.25 11.37
N THR A 61 17.49 18.56 10.18
CA THR A 61 17.18 19.95 9.78
C THR A 61 15.88 20.47 10.40
N ALA A 62 15.05 19.59 10.93
CA ALA A 62 13.79 19.95 11.60
C ALA A 62 13.93 20.18 13.11
N LEU A 63 15.14 20.00 13.67
CA LEU A 63 15.40 20.25 15.08
C LEU A 63 15.38 21.75 15.40
N GLY A 64 14.71 22.11 16.49
CA GLY A 64 14.72 23.45 17.02
C GLY A 64 16.09 23.83 17.63
N PRO A 65 16.31 25.12 17.95
CA PRO A 65 17.57 25.60 18.52
C PRO A 65 17.99 24.92 19.84
N ASP A 66 17.02 24.34 20.56
CA ASP A 66 17.21 23.60 21.81
C ASP A 66 17.37 22.08 21.61
N GLY A 67 17.49 21.63 20.35
CA GLY A 67 17.62 20.22 19.98
C GLY A 67 16.35 19.39 20.14
N ARG A 68 15.19 20.03 20.39
CA ARG A 68 13.88 19.37 20.42
C ARG A 68 13.22 19.39 19.05
N LEU A 69 12.42 18.36 18.78
CA LEU A 69 11.66 18.25 17.55
C LEU A 69 10.23 18.74 17.77
N LEU A 70 9.81 19.76 17.02
CA LEU A 70 8.43 20.25 17.07
C LEU A 70 7.49 19.25 16.39
N VAL A 71 6.46 18.83 17.12
CA VAL A 71 5.36 18.00 16.65
C VAL A 71 4.05 18.74 16.87
N LEU A 72 3.24 18.82 15.81
CA LEU A 72 1.89 19.37 15.90
C LEU A 72 0.90 18.22 16.01
N VAL A 73 0.06 18.21 17.05
CA VAL A 73 -1.07 17.30 17.20
C VAL A 73 -2.33 18.06 16.81
N VAL A 74 -3.01 17.58 15.78
CA VAL A 74 -4.11 18.30 15.14
C VAL A 74 -5.41 17.56 15.28
N TYR A 75 -6.48 18.28 15.56
CA TYR A 75 -7.81 17.71 15.67
C TYR A 75 -8.89 18.61 15.07
N ASP A 76 -9.99 18.00 14.68
CA ASP A 76 -11.26 18.66 14.41
C ASP A 76 -12.31 18.11 15.39
N GLY A 77 -13.19 18.98 15.90
CA GLY A 77 -14.17 18.59 16.92
C GLY A 77 -13.59 18.42 18.34
N PRO A 78 -13.88 17.33 19.08
CA PRO A 78 -13.44 17.16 20.47
C PRO A 78 -11.93 17.01 20.63
N SER A 79 -11.36 17.66 21.65
CA SER A 79 -9.91 17.70 21.89
C SER A 79 -9.36 16.52 22.70
N ASN A 80 -10.22 15.66 23.28
CA ASN A 80 -9.81 14.61 24.22
C ASN A 80 -8.70 13.71 23.66
N SER A 81 -8.89 13.21 22.44
CA SER A 81 -7.92 12.33 21.76
C SER A 81 -6.61 13.06 21.43
N ALA A 82 -6.70 14.35 21.08
CA ALA A 82 -5.54 15.19 20.81
C ALA A 82 -4.71 15.47 22.07
N LEU A 83 -5.38 15.78 23.18
CA LEU A 83 -4.73 15.97 24.48
C LEU A 83 -4.06 14.69 24.96
N GLN A 84 -4.74 13.54 24.83
CA GLN A 84 -4.16 12.24 25.17
C GLN A 84 -2.91 11.92 24.32
N ALA A 85 -2.98 12.16 23.00
CA ALA A 85 -1.85 11.98 22.10
C ALA A 85 -0.68 12.90 22.49
N ALA A 86 -0.97 14.16 22.81
CA ALA A 86 0.04 15.12 23.21
C ALA A 86 0.73 14.72 24.53
N ASP A 87 -0.02 14.24 25.51
CA ASP A 87 0.53 13.76 26.77
C ASP A 87 1.41 12.53 26.59
N TYR A 88 1.01 11.60 25.71
CA TYR A 88 1.83 10.46 25.32
C TYR A 88 3.16 10.93 24.71
N PHE A 89 3.12 11.85 23.75
CA PHE A 89 4.32 12.33 23.06
C PHE A 89 5.27 13.12 23.99
N LYS A 90 4.73 13.91 24.91
CA LYS A 90 5.53 14.66 25.90
C LYS A 90 6.22 13.76 26.92
N SER A 91 5.56 12.68 27.33
CA SER A 91 6.01 11.83 28.44
C SER A 91 6.92 10.67 28.01
N ALA A 92 6.62 10.04 26.89
CA ALA A 92 7.21 8.75 26.52
C ALA A 92 7.99 8.77 25.21
N ALA A 93 7.62 9.63 24.26
CA ALA A 93 8.16 9.56 22.91
C ALA A 93 9.50 10.29 22.77
N LYS A 94 10.41 9.64 22.04
CA LYS A 94 11.65 10.22 21.53
C LYS A 94 11.82 9.79 20.08
N VAL A 95 12.40 10.67 19.27
CA VAL A 95 12.74 10.37 17.88
C VAL A 95 14.26 10.41 17.76
N ARG A 96 14.89 9.25 17.51
CA ARG A 96 16.36 9.13 17.39
C ARG A 96 17.14 9.73 18.57
N GLY A 97 16.55 9.76 19.76
CA GLY A 97 17.13 10.33 20.98
C GLY A 97 16.66 11.77 21.31
N HIS A 98 16.07 12.48 20.35
CA HIS A 98 15.53 13.82 20.53
C HIS A 98 14.17 13.80 21.25
N ARG A 99 13.98 14.73 22.19
CA ARG A 99 12.68 14.93 22.86
C ARG A 99 11.75 15.73 21.96
N LEU A 100 10.45 15.53 22.14
CA LEU A 100 9.43 16.24 21.37
C LEU A 100 9.01 17.52 22.10
N GLN A 101 8.91 18.61 21.36
CA GLN A 101 8.08 19.77 21.73
C GLN A 101 6.73 19.57 21.06
N VAL A 102 5.65 19.51 21.84
CA VAL A 102 4.33 19.15 21.33
C VAL A 102 3.38 20.33 21.47
N GLU A 103 2.80 20.75 20.35
CA GLU A 103 1.74 21.77 20.28
C GLU A 103 0.44 21.13 19.79
N VAL A 104 -0.67 21.46 20.44
CA VAL A 104 -2.00 20.95 20.09
C VAL A 104 -2.76 22.07 19.38
N LEU A 105 -3.22 21.81 18.17
CA LEU A 105 -3.89 22.79 17.32
C LEU A 105 -5.23 22.27 16.82
N THR A 106 -6.20 23.15 16.64
CA THR A 106 -7.37 22.80 15.84
C THR A 106 -6.99 22.72 14.36
N ALA A 107 -7.78 22.03 13.56
CA ALA A 107 -7.62 22.00 12.11
C ALA A 107 -7.66 23.42 11.50
N ALA A 108 -8.51 24.29 12.03
CA ALA A 108 -8.59 25.69 11.59
C ALA A 108 -7.33 26.49 11.93
N ASP A 109 -6.71 26.24 13.10
CA ASP A 109 -5.45 26.89 13.46
C ASP A 109 -4.30 26.42 12.57
N LEU A 110 -4.27 25.13 12.22
CA LEU A 110 -3.28 24.62 11.27
C LEU A 110 -3.48 25.19 9.85
N ASP A 111 -4.73 25.43 9.44
CA ASP A 111 -5.04 26.11 8.17
C ASP A 111 -4.42 27.53 8.09
N ALA A 112 -4.19 28.19 9.24
CA ALA A 112 -3.58 29.52 9.33
C ALA A 112 -2.14 29.52 9.91
N TYR A 113 -1.53 28.35 10.10
CA TYR A 113 -0.28 28.23 10.82
C TYR A 113 0.90 28.86 10.09
N THR A 114 1.60 29.76 10.79
CA THR A 114 2.80 30.48 10.34
C THR A 114 3.96 30.34 11.33
N GLY A 115 3.85 29.39 12.27
CA GLY A 115 4.86 29.12 13.28
C GLY A 115 6.11 28.39 12.73
N PRO A 116 6.99 27.93 13.62
CA PRO A 116 8.19 27.18 13.24
C PRO A 116 7.87 25.93 12.41
N HIS A 117 8.77 25.55 11.52
CA HIS A 117 8.62 24.36 10.69
C HIS A 117 8.55 23.09 11.57
N PRO A 118 7.45 22.33 11.52
CA PRO A 118 7.30 21.14 12.35
C PRO A 118 8.03 19.93 11.75
N GLY A 119 8.65 19.12 12.61
CA GLY A 119 9.26 17.84 12.24
C GLY A 119 8.26 16.75 11.89
N GLY A 120 6.99 16.93 12.26
CA GLY A 120 5.87 16.11 11.82
C GLY A 120 4.55 16.58 12.39
N ILE A 121 3.47 16.19 11.73
CA ILE A 121 2.09 16.51 12.09
C ILE A 121 1.34 15.20 12.34
N PHE A 122 0.73 15.06 13.51
CA PHE A 122 -0.07 13.91 13.89
C PHE A 122 -1.54 14.27 13.93
N ILE A 123 -2.37 13.53 13.20
CA ILE A 123 -3.81 13.72 13.15
C ILE A 123 -4.48 12.89 14.25
N ALA A 124 -5.24 13.54 15.11
CA ALA A 124 -5.88 12.98 16.29
C ALA A 124 -7.42 12.93 16.19
N SER A 125 -7.99 13.13 15.00
CA SER A 125 -9.43 13.06 14.73
C SER A 125 -9.75 12.43 13.38
N VAL A 126 -10.92 11.78 13.28
CA VAL A 126 -11.47 11.23 12.04
C VAL A 126 -12.23 12.29 11.23
N GLY A 127 -12.51 12.00 9.96
CA GLY A 127 -13.46 12.78 9.15
C GLY A 127 -12.99 14.17 8.74
N LEU A 128 -11.68 14.42 8.75
CA LEU A 128 -11.12 15.65 8.18
C LEU A 128 -11.38 15.72 6.68
N ASN A 129 -11.55 16.93 6.15
CA ASN A 129 -11.71 17.12 4.71
C ASN A 129 -10.45 16.59 3.97
N PRO A 130 -10.60 15.76 2.92
CA PRO A 130 -9.47 15.19 2.20
C PRO A 130 -8.46 16.23 1.71
N GLY A 131 -8.92 17.33 1.12
CA GLY A 131 -8.03 18.37 0.58
C GLY A 131 -7.11 19.01 1.63
N ARG A 132 -7.46 18.89 2.91
CA ARG A 132 -6.77 19.53 4.03
C ARG A 132 -5.45 18.84 4.38
N LEU A 133 -5.45 17.51 4.48
CA LEU A 133 -4.25 16.73 4.80
C LEU A 133 -3.15 16.93 3.75
N ARG A 134 -3.55 16.90 2.47
CA ARG A 134 -2.69 17.23 1.34
C ARG A 134 -2.11 18.64 1.46
N ALA A 135 -2.97 19.64 1.65
CA ALA A 135 -2.53 21.04 1.73
C ALA A 135 -1.57 21.29 2.89
N TRP A 136 -1.76 20.64 4.03
CA TRP A 136 -0.86 20.77 5.19
C TRP A 136 0.50 20.16 4.94
N SER A 137 0.57 18.93 4.41
CA SER A 137 1.86 18.29 4.13
C SER A 137 2.68 19.07 3.09
N GLU A 138 2.03 19.58 2.03
CA GLU A 138 2.68 20.40 1.00
C GLU A 138 3.16 21.75 1.54
N ARG A 139 2.29 22.47 2.27
CA ARG A 139 2.62 23.82 2.77
C ARG A 139 3.66 23.79 3.87
N GLN A 140 3.51 22.86 4.81
CA GLN A 140 4.43 22.72 5.93
C GLN A 140 5.66 21.91 5.56
N ARG A 141 5.73 21.34 4.34
CA ARG A 141 6.84 20.52 3.83
C ARG A 141 7.29 19.42 4.79
N THR A 142 6.32 18.76 5.42
CA THR A 142 6.59 17.78 6.47
C THR A 142 5.64 16.59 6.37
N LEU A 143 5.95 15.55 7.15
CA LEU A 143 5.11 14.38 7.29
C LEU A 143 3.78 14.75 7.97
N VAL A 144 2.66 14.52 7.28
CA VAL A 144 1.35 14.40 7.91
C VAL A 144 1.05 12.92 8.11
N PHE A 145 0.88 12.51 9.37
CA PHE A 145 0.56 11.15 9.77
C PHE A 145 -0.87 11.08 10.28
N SER A 146 -1.65 10.13 9.78
CA SER A 146 -2.98 9.83 10.32
C SER A 146 -3.18 8.33 10.50
N PRO A 147 -3.51 7.86 11.71
CA PRO A 147 -3.75 6.44 11.94
C PRO A 147 -5.11 5.94 11.42
N PHE A 148 -6.01 6.86 11.08
CA PHE A 148 -7.38 6.56 10.73
C PHE A 148 -7.52 6.06 9.29
N ASP A 149 -8.55 5.24 9.08
CA ASP A 149 -8.85 4.67 7.77
C ASP A 149 -9.21 5.75 6.74
N GLY A 150 -8.83 5.56 5.48
CA GLY A 150 -9.07 6.55 4.41
C GLY A 150 -8.15 7.77 4.42
N ALA A 151 -7.38 8.00 5.48
CA ALA A 151 -6.63 9.26 5.60
C ALA A 151 -5.47 9.38 4.60
N VAL A 152 -4.90 8.26 4.15
CA VAL A 152 -3.78 8.25 3.19
C VAL A 152 -4.27 8.50 1.76
N GLU A 153 -5.45 7.96 1.45
CA GLU A 153 -6.25 8.27 0.26
C GLU A 153 -6.56 9.77 0.20
N ASP A 154 -6.90 10.32 1.35
CA ASP A 154 -7.24 11.72 1.53
C ASP A 154 -6.03 12.65 1.44
N GLY A 155 -4.81 12.14 1.64
CA GLY A 155 -3.57 12.89 1.43
C GLY A 155 -2.72 13.06 2.67
N ALA A 156 -2.90 12.23 3.71
CA ALA A 156 -1.83 11.96 4.65
C ALA A 156 -0.64 11.31 3.92
N VAL A 157 0.56 11.62 4.36
CA VAL A 157 1.79 11.05 3.80
C VAL A 157 1.99 9.63 4.31
N VAL A 158 1.70 9.40 5.59
CA VAL A 158 1.76 8.08 6.23
C VAL A 158 0.49 7.83 7.00
N GLY A 159 0.04 6.58 6.98
CA GLY A 159 -0.99 6.10 7.88
C GLY A 159 -0.72 4.69 8.37
N LEU A 160 -1.77 4.04 8.84
CA LEU A 160 -1.70 2.74 9.48
C LEU A 160 -2.40 1.68 8.64
N HIS A 161 -1.68 0.62 8.30
CA HIS A 161 -2.25 -0.59 7.70
C HIS A 161 -2.27 -1.70 8.74
N VAL A 162 -3.48 -2.17 9.07
CA VAL A 162 -3.71 -3.25 10.02
C VAL A 162 -4.14 -4.50 9.24
N ALA A 163 -3.26 -5.49 9.17
CA ALA A 163 -3.52 -6.80 8.60
C ALA A 163 -3.01 -7.89 9.57
N GLU A 164 -2.38 -8.95 9.06
CA GLU A 164 -1.68 -9.95 9.89
C GLU A 164 -0.55 -9.33 10.73
N ARG A 165 -0.03 -8.18 10.30
CA ARG A 165 0.93 -7.34 11.01
C ARG A 165 0.56 -5.86 10.83
N ILE A 166 1.01 -5.04 11.77
CA ILE A 166 0.81 -3.59 11.73
C ILE A 166 1.98 -2.97 10.96
N LEU A 167 1.69 -2.33 9.83
CA LEU A 167 2.68 -1.69 8.97
C LEU A 167 2.34 -0.22 8.72
N PRO A 168 3.34 0.65 8.52
CA PRO A 168 3.08 1.95 7.93
C PRO A 168 2.59 1.77 6.49
N ILE A 169 1.56 2.52 6.11
CA ILE A 169 1.21 2.72 4.71
C ILE A 169 1.66 4.12 4.29
N VAL A 170 2.40 4.22 3.18
CA VAL A 170 3.06 5.44 2.73
C VAL A 170 2.53 5.86 1.37
N ASN A 171 2.04 7.08 1.25
CA ASN A 171 1.70 7.70 -0.03
C ASN A 171 2.94 8.41 -0.58
N LEU A 172 3.74 7.69 -1.36
CA LEU A 172 4.98 8.20 -1.95
C LEU A 172 4.74 9.42 -2.85
N THR A 173 3.62 9.45 -3.58
CA THR A 173 3.24 10.61 -4.41
C THR A 173 3.01 11.85 -3.53
N GLN A 174 2.36 11.68 -2.38
CA GLN A 174 2.15 12.79 -1.46
C GLN A 174 3.42 13.17 -0.71
N ALA A 175 4.27 12.21 -0.36
CA ALA A 175 5.59 12.46 0.21
C ALA A 175 6.43 13.34 -0.71
N GLU A 176 6.50 13.00 -2.00
CA GLU A 176 7.22 13.78 -3.02
C GLU A 176 6.69 15.21 -3.13
N ARG A 177 5.35 15.39 -3.17
CA ARG A 177 4.72 16.74 -3.20
C ARG A 177 5.02 17.56 -1.95
N ALA A 178 5.08 16.89 -0.80
CA ALA A 178 5.46 17.51 0.46
C ALA A 178 6.97 17.75 0.59
N GLY A 179 7.79 17.28 -0.36
CA GLY A 179 9.25 17.34 -0.25
C GLY A 179 9.80 16.47 0.88
N VAL A 180 9.10 15.40 1.23
CA VAL A 180 9.43 14.45 2.29
C VAL A 180 10.12 13.24 1.68
N GLN A 181 11.31 12.90 2.18
CA GLN A 181 12.09 11.74 1.76
C GLN A 181 12.32 10.81 2.95
N PHE A 182 12.12 9.52 2.73
CA PHE A 182 12.32 8.46 3.72
C PHE A 182 13.60 7.69 3.43
N LYS A 183 14.28 7.27 4.49
CA LYS A 183 15.43 6.36 4.40
C LYS A 183 14.98 5.01 3.82
N PRO A 184 15.81 4.34 3.00
CA PRO A 184 15.44 3.11 2.28
C PRO A 184 14.86 2.00 3.17
N TYR A 185 15.46 1.74 4.33
CA TYR A 185 15.02 0.68 5.25
C TYR A 185 13.56 0.83 5.70
N PHE A 186 13.03 2.06 5.76
CA PHE A 186 11.65 2.28 6.16
C PHE A 186 10.69 1.95 5.02
N LEU A 187 11.09 2.25 3.79
CA LEU A 187 10.31 1.95 2.60
C LEU A 187 10.26 0.44 2.35
N GLU A 188 11.35 -0.29 2.62
CA GLU A 188 11.39 -1.76 2.53
C GLU A 188 10.35 -2.46 3.41
N GLU A 189 10.03 -1.89 4.57
CA GLU A 189 9.05 -2.43 5.52
C GLU A 189 7.63 -1.87 5.32
N ALA A 190 7.49 -0.75 4.61
CA ALA A 190 6.22 -0.06 4.44
C ALA A 190 5.33 -0.69 3.37
N ARG A 191 4.02 -0.55 3.54
CA ARG A 191 3.05 -0.68 2.45
C ARG A 191 3.04 0.62 1.65
N TYR A 192 2.97 0.55 0.33
CA TYR A 192 2.76 1.74 -0.49
C TYR A 192 1.29 1.93 -0.79
N TYR A 193 0.82 3.16 -0.62
CA TYR A 193 -0.47 3.58 -1.13
C TYR A 193 -0.37 3.84 -2.63
N GLU A 194 -1.23 3.15 -3.38
CA GLU A 194 -1.41 3.39 -4.80
C GLU A 194 -2.82 3.91 -5.03
N SER A 195 -2.94 5.12 -5.58
CA SER A 195 -4.25 5.68 -5.90
C SER A 195 -4.92 4.87 -7.02
N PHE A 196 -6.25 4.84 -7.06
CA PHE A 196 -7.00 4.21 -8.17
C PHE A 196 -6.56 4.73 -9.54
N GLN A 197 -6.25 6.03 -9.65
CA GLN A 197 -5.74 6.63 -10.89
C GLN A 197 -4.38 6.06 -11.30
N ASP A 198 -3.50 5.76 -10.34
CA ASP A 198 -2.20 5.15 -10.63
C ASP A 198 -2.36 3.68 -11.05
N ILE A 199 -3.27 2.96 -10.40
CA ILE A 199 -3.62 1.57 -10.76
C ILE A 199 -4.16 1.53 -12.20
N ASP A 200 -5.10 2.40 -12.54
CA ASP A 200 -5.66 2.49 -13.89
C ASP A 200 -4.62 2.91 -14.94
N ARG A 201 -3.73 3.84 -14.59
CA ARG A 201 -2.59 4.21 -15.45
C ARG A 201 -1.67 3.00 -15.69
N ARG A 202 -1.35 2.25 -14.64
CA ARG A 202 -0.51 1.05 -14.74
C ARG A 202 -1.18 -0.02 -15.62
N ALA A 203 -2.48 -0.26 -15.46
CA ALA A 203 -3.25 -1.14 -16.34
C ALA A 203 -3.17 -0.71 -17.80
N ASN A 204 -3.30 0.60 -18.08
CA ASN A 204 -3.15 1.14 -19.43
C ASN A 204 -1.72 0.98 -19.99
N PHE A 205 -0.68 1.12 -19.17
CA PHE A 205 0.69 0.80 -19.59
C PHE A 205 0.85 -0.68 -19.96
N LEU A 206 0.32 -1.59 -19.16
CA LEU A 206 0.35 -3.03 -19.44
C LEU A 206 -0.39 -3.38 -20.74
N LEU A 207 -1.56 -2.80 -20.99
CA LEU A 207 -2.25 -2.90 -22.28
C LEU A 207 -1.32 -2.42 -23.41
N ASN A 208 -0.76 -1.21 -23.28
CA ASN A 208 0.06 -0.59 -24.31
C ASN A 208 1.34 -1.37 -24.64
N PHE A 209 1.96 -2.04 -23.67
CA PHE A 209 3.19 -2.81 -23.93
C PHE A 209 2.99 -3.91 -24.97
N ALA A 210 1.81 -4.54 -25.03
CA ALA A 210 1.51 -5.53 -26.06
C ALA A 210 1.62 -4.96 -27.48
N PHE A 211 1.31 -3.68 -27.69
CA PHE A 211 1.41 -3.02 -28.99
C PHE A 211 2.85 -2.61 -29.36
N PHE A 212 3.77 -2.59 -28.39
CA PHE A 212 5.16 -2.20 -28.59
C PHE A 212 6.14 -3.37 -28.58
N MET A 213 5.62 -4.59 -28.50
CA MET A 213 6.42 -5.81 -28.39
C MET A 213 5.99 -6.86 -29.40
N GLN A 214 6.94 -7.69 -29.80
CA GLN A 214 6.69 -8.82 -30.67
C GLN A 214 7.26 -10.08 -30.01
N TRP A 215 6.37 -11.05 -29.79
CA TRP A 215 6.70 -12.37 -29.27
C TRP A 215 7.06 -13.32 -30.42
N PRO A 216 7.92 -14.32 -30.18
CA PRO A 216 8.17 -15.37 -31.15
C PRO A 216 6.89 -16.20 -31.36
N ALA A 217 6.73 -16.79 -32.55
CA ALA A 217 5.55 -17.60 -32.88
C ALA A 217 5.36 -18.77 -31.90
N SER A 218 6.45 -19.32 -31.36
CA SER A 218 6.46 -20.40 -30.36
C SER A 218 5.88 -20.00 -29.00
N ALA A 219 5.62 -18.71 -28.76
CA ALA A 219 4.96 -18.25 -27.54
C ALA A 219 3.45 -18.59 -27.52
N PHE A 220 2.85 -18.82 -28.70
CA PHE A 220 1.42 -18.98 -28.85
C PHE A 220 1.04 -20.42 -29.22
N ASP A 221 -0.04 -20.92 -28.60
CA ASP A 221 -0.59 -22.25 -28.91
C ASP A 221 -1.17 -22.33 -30.34
N SER A 222 -1.62 -21.19 -30.90
CA SER A 222 -2.17 -21.08 -32.26
C SER A 222 -2.11 -19.64 -32.79
N ALA A 223 -2.46 -19.41 -34.06
CA ALA A 223 -2.52 -18.06 -34.65
C ALA A 223 -3.60 -17.15 -34.04
N SER A 224 -4.69 -17.73 -33.52
CA SER A 224 -5.79 -17.00 -32.87
C SER A 224 -5.77 -17.08 -31.35
N ALA A 225 -4.78 -17.77 -30.76
CA ALA A 225 -4.63 -17.87 -29.31
C ALA A 225 -4.48 -16.47 -28.68
N PRO A 226 -5.12 -16.25 -27.51
CA PRO A 226 -5.06 -14.97 -26.82
C PRO A 226 -3.64 -14.63 -26.37
N LEU A 227 -3.33 -13.33 -26.32
CA LEU A 227 -2.20 -12.83 -25.55
C LEU A 227 -2.63 -12.75 -24.09
N ARG A 228 -2.03 -13.60 -23.26
CA ARG A 228 -2.38 -13.77 -21.85
C ARG A 228 -1.56 -12.87 -20.93
N TYR A 229 -2.26 -12.19 -20.03
CA TYR A 229 -1.70 -11.42 -18.93
C TYR A 229 -1.83 -12.20 -17.63
N CYS A 230 -0.85 -12.07 -16.75
CA CYS A 230 -0.86 -12.62 -15.41
C CYS A 230 -0.40 -11.55 -14.43
N VAL A 231 -1.02 -11.50 -13.25
CA VAL A 231 -0.71 -10.52 -12.21
C VAL A 231 -0.47 -11.26 -10.90
N LEU A 232 0.68 -11.03 -10.27
CA LEU A 232 1.02 -11.57 -8.96
C LEU A 232 1.10 -10.44 -7.93
N GLY A 233 0.30 -10.53 -6.87
CA GLY A 233 0.41 -9.64 -5.71
C GLY A 233 -0.38 -8.32 -5.77
N SER A 234 -1.30 -8.14 -6.73
CA SER A 234 -2.17 -6.95 -6.80
C SER A 234 -3.59 -7.25 -7.34
N PRO A 235 -4.56 -7.60 -6.47
CA PRO A 235 -5.96 -7.80 -6.87
C PRO A 235 -6.62 -6.56 -7.48
N GLU A 236 -6.22 -5.35 -7.04
CA GLU A 236 -6.76 -4.09 -7.53
C GLU A 236 -6.30 -3.84 -8.97
N LEU A 237 -5.02 -4.10 -9.27
CA LEU A 237 -4.49 -4.03 -10.62
C LEU A 237 -5.09 -5.11 -11.52
N SER A 238 -5.26 -6.34 -11.04
CA SER A 238 -5.98 -7.40 -11.77
C SER A 238 -7.38 -6.92 -12.17
N SER A 239 -8.11 -6.32 -11.24
CA SER A 239 -9.47 -5.82 -11.48
C SER A 239 -9.50 -4.67 -12.49
N SER A 240 -8.58 -3.72 -12.39
CA SER A 240 -8.45 -2.62 -13.36
C SER A 240 -8.05 -3.14 -14.74
N LEU A 241 -6.99 -3.96 -14.81
CA LEU A 241 -6.49 -4.54 -16.05
C LEU A 241 -7.55 -5.39 -16.75
N LYS A 242 -8.34 -6.19 -16.03
CA LYS A 242 -9.45 -6.96 -16.62
C LYS A 242 -10.45 -6.07 -17.36
N ARG A 243 -10.77 -4.89 -16.82
CA ARG A 243 -11.64 -3.91 -17.49
C ARG A 243 -10.93 -3.27 -18.69
N THR A 244 -9.66 -2.90 -18.52
CA THR A 244 -8.85 -2.27 -19.57
C THR A 244 -8.63 -3.19 -20.79
N LEU A 245 -8.51 -4.50 -20.60
CA LEU A 245 -8.32 -5.47 -21.69
C LEU A 245 -9.62 -5.85 -22.41
N ALA A 246 -10.79 -5.51 -21.87
CA ALA A 246 -12.07 -6.00 -22.36
C ALA A 246 -12.36 -5.49 -23.79
N GLY A 247 -12.40 -6.42 -24.75
CA GLY A 247 -12.66 -6.12 -26.17
C GLY A 247 -11.42 -5.71 -26.97
N GLU A 248 -10.26 -5.57 -26.30
CA GLU A 248 -9.01 -5.18 -26.95
C GLU A 248 -8.35 -6.34 -27.69
N GLN A 249 -7.66 -6.02 -28.79
CA GLN A 249 -6.91 -6.97 -29.58
C GLN A 249 -5.59 -6.38 -30.08
N VAL A 250 -4.56 -7.22 -30.18
CA VAL A 250 -3.29 -6.86 -30.81
C VAL A 250 -2.95 -7.88 -31.89
N ALA A 251 -2.62 -7.41 -33.09
CA ALA A 251 -2.31 -8.27 -34.24
C ALA A 251 -3.36 -9.39 -34.46
N GLY A 252 -4.65 -9.09 -34.26
CA GLY A 252 -5.77 -10.04 -34.39
C GLY A 252 -5.92 -11.05 -33.24
N ARG A 253 -5.14 -10.93 -32.17
CA ARG A 253 -5.24 -11.77 -30.97
C ARG A 253 -6.01 -11.04 -29.87
N PRO A 254 -7.01 -11.68 -29.24
CA PRO A 254 -7.67 -11.11 -28.07
C PRO A 254 -6.70 -11.00 -26.90
N LEU A 255 -6.82 -9.92 -26.14
CA LEU A 255 -6.07 -9.74 -24.90
C LEU A 255 -6.89 -10.29 -23.72
N GLN A 256 -6.28 -11.10 -22.86
CA GLN A 256 -6.99 -11.73 -21.75
C GLN A 256 -6.15 -11.76 -20.48
N LEU A 257 -6.76 -11.39 -19.35
CA LEU A 257 -6.20 -11.65 -18.03
C LEU A 257 -6.50 -13.11 -17.65
N ALA A 258 -5.46 -13.82 -17.19
CA ALA A 258 -5.59 -15.15 -16.60
C ALA A 258 -6.59 -15.10 -15.45
N ASN A 259 -7.52 -16.06 -15.42
CA ASN A 259 -8.52 -16.12 -14.35
C ASN A 259 -7.85 -16.60 -13.06
N ASP A 260 -8.24 -16.03 -11.91
CA ASP A 260 -7.71 -16.43 -10.59
C ASP A 260 -7.99 -17.91 -10.28
N GLN A 261 -9.01 -18.51 -10.89
CA GLN A 261 -9.32 -19.94 -10.76
C GLN A 261 -8.50 -20.84 -11.70
N GLU A 262 -7.87 -20.28 -12.72
CA GLU A 262 -7.02 -21.04 -13.63
C GLU A 262 -5.60 -21.08 -13.07
N GLN A 263 -5.15 -22.25 -12.64
CA GLN A 263 -3.74 -22.48 -12.31
C GLN A 263 -2.94 -22.52 -13.61
N ILE A 264 -2.68 -21.36 -14.21
CA ILE A 264 -1.87 -21.24 -15.42
C ILE A 264 -0.39 -21.21 -15.01
N PRO A 265 0.46 -22.08 -15.57
CA PRO A 265 1.91 -21.97 -15.37
C PRO A 265 2.42 -20.61 -15.84
N TRP A 266 3.32 -19.97 -15.10
CA TRP A 266 3.81 -18.62 -15.42
C TRP A 266 4.43 -18.53 -16.81
N ARG A 267 5.03 -19.63 -17.29
CA ARG A 267 5.60 -19.75 -18.65
C ARG A 267 4.56 -19.67 -19.78
N ARG A 268 3.26 -19.75 -19.48
CA ARG A 268 2.16 -19.56 -20.47
C ARG A 268 1.56 -18.15 -20.47
N CYS A 269 2.02 -17.29 -19.55
CA CYS A 269 1.75 -15.86 -19.60
C CYS A 269 2.59 -15.24 -20.70
N HIS A 270 2.07 -14.24 -21.41
CA HIS A 270 2.86 -13.45 -22.37
C HIS A 270 3.36 -12.18 -21.71
N ILE A 271 2.56 -11.61 -20.81
CA ILE A 271 2.92 -10.51 -19.92
C ILE A 271 2.66 -10.98 -18.48
N LEU A 272 3.68 -10.93 -17.64
CA LEU A 272 3.60 -11.29 -16.24
C LEU A 272 3.99 -10.08 -15.40
N TYR A 273 3.02 -9.50 -14.72
CA TYR A 273 3.23 -8.43 -13.76
C TYR A 273 3.52 -8.99 -12.36
N LEU A 274 4.60 -8.52 -11.75
CA LEU A 274 5.09 -8.87 -10.43
C LEU A 274 5.05 -7.61 -9.56
N ASP A 275 4.12 -7.59 -8.62
CA ASP A 275 4.01 -6.52 -7.63
C ASP A 275 5.13 -6.61 -6.58
N HIS A 276 5.67 -5.47 -6.12
CA HIS A 276 6.67 -5.45 -5.04
C HIS A 276 6.20 -6.17 -3.77
N ARG A 277 4.88 -6.21 -3.50
CA ARG A 277 4.32 -6.92 -2.34
C ARG A 277 4.52 -8.44 -2.42
N ALA A 278 4.84 -8.97 -3.59
CA ALA A 278 5.14 -10.38 -3.82
C ALA A 278 6.66 -10.66 -3.93
N ALA A 279 7.53 -9.80 -3.37
CA ALA A 279 8.99 -9.88 -3.51
C ALA A 279 9.58 -11.27 -3.22
N GLU A 280 9.12 -11.97 -2.16
CA GLU A 280 9.60 -13.32 -1.83
C GLU A 280 9.32 -14.33 -2.95
N SER A 281 8.13 -14.24 -3.56
CA SER A 281 7.72 -15.08 -4.69
C SER A 281 8.36 -14.62 -6.00
N ALA A 282 8.65 -13.33 -6.15
CA ALA A 282 9.14 -12.74 -7.39
C ALA A 282 10.45 -13.37 -7.85
N SER A 283 11.41 -13.60 -6.95
CA SER A 283 12.69 -14.23 -7.31
C SER A 283 12.52 -15.66 -7.85
N ARG A 284 11.64 -16.45 -7.23
CA ARG A 284 11.31 -17.80 -7.69
C ARG A 284 10.61 -17.78 -9.05
N VAL A 285 9.66 -16.88 -9.22
CA VAL A 285 8.89 -16.74 -10.46
C VAL A 285 9.77 -16.25 -11.61
N LEU A 286 10.66 -15.28 -11.38
CA LEU A 286 11.64 -14.83 -12.37
C LEU A 286 12.54 -15.98 -12.82
N ALA A 287 13.02 -16.81 -11.90
CA ALA A 287 13.81 -18.00 -12.24
C ALA A 287 13.00 -19.03 -13.06
N GLU A 288 11.70 -19.22 -12.75
CA GLU A 288 10.83 -20.14 -13.48
C GLU A 288 10.59 -19.71 -14.93
N VAL A 289 10.47 -18.40 -15.18
CA VAL A 289 10.20 -17.86 -16.53
C VAL A 289 11.46 -17.43 -17.28
N ASP A 290 12.65 -17.64 -16.73
CA ASP A 290 13.90 -17.29 -17.41
C ASP A 290 14.00 -17.99 -18.78
N GLY A 291 14.41 -17.21 -19.79
CA GLY A 291 14.46 -17.59 -21.20
C GLY A 291 13.11 -17.94 -21.85
N ALA A 292 11.99 -17.92 -21.14
CA ALA A 292 10.67 -18.10 -21.72
C ALA A 292 10.21 -16.82 -22.42
N PRO A 293 9.30 -16.90 -23.42
CA PRO A 293 8.77 -15.73 -24.10
C PRO A 293 7.72 -15.00 -23.24
N VAL A 294 8.11 -14.60 -22.04
CA VAL A 294 7.30 -13.90 -21.05
C VAL A 294 7.90 -12.53 -20.80
N LEU A 295 7.15 -11.46 -21.07
CA LEU A 295 7.51 -10.12 -20.63
C LEU A 295 7.26 -10.03 -19.13
N THR A 296 8.33 -10.05 -18.34
CA THR A 296 8.25 -9.76 -16.91
C THR A 296 8.21 -8.26 -16.68
N VAL A 297 7.18 -7.82 -15.95
CA VAL A 297 6.93 -6.43 -15.61
C VAL A 297 6.89 -6.28 -14.09
N GLY A 298 7.57 -5.28 -13.54
CA GLY A 298 7.49 -4.94 -12.11
C GLY A 298 7.30 -3.45 -11.87
N ASP A 299 7.38 -3.04 -10.61
CA ASP A 299 7.19 -1.66 -10.14
C ASP A 299 8.37 -1.12 -9.31
N THR A 300 9.42 -1.90 -9.13
CA THR A 300 10.65 -1.49 -8.44
C THR A 300 11.87 -1.61 -9.35
N GLU A 301 12.88 -0.76 -9.15
CA GLU A 301 14.14 -0.88 -9.88
C GLU A 301 14.84 -2.23 -9.63
N GLY A 302 14.70 -2.75 -8.41
CA GLY A 302 15.27 -4.03 -8.00
C GLY A 302 14.82 -5.20 -8.89
N MET A 303 13.61 -5.12 -9.44
CA MET A 303 13.04 -6.15 -10.31
C MET A 303 13.85 -6.33 -11.61
N VAL A 304 14.25 -5.24 -12.25
CA VAL A 304 15.08 -5.29 -13.47
C VAL A 304 16.50 -5.74 -13.13
N ARG A 305 17.03 -5.34 -11.96
CA ARG A 305 18.33 -5.81 -11.46
C ARG A 305 18.33 -7.31 -11.14
N ALA A 306 17.20 -7.85 -10.71
CA ALA A 306 17.01 -9.27 -10.39
C ALA A 306 16.76 -10.16 -11.63
N GLY A 307 16.88 -9.62 -12.84
CA GLY A 307 16.73 -10.37 -14.10
C GLY A 307 15.39 -10.19 -14.80
N GLY A 308 14.50 -9.34 -14.27
CA GLY A 308 13.29 -8.94 -14.98
C GLY A 308 13.55 -8.07 -16.20
N ILE A 309 12.57 -8.01 -17.10
CA ILE A 309 12.71 -7.32 -18.39
C ILE A 309 12.35 -5.84 -18.28
N LEU A 310 11.23 -5.50 -17.64
CA LEU A 310 10.72 -4.12 -17.60
C LEU A 310 10.22 -3.75 -16.21
N SER A 311 10.63 -2.61 -15.65
CA SER A 311 9.99 -2.07 -14.45
C SER A 311 9.36 -0.71 -14.71
N MET A 312 8.16 -0.49 -14.21
CA MET A 312 7.47 0.81 -14.21
C MET A 312 7.74 1.49 -12.88
N VAL A 313 8.84 2.23 -12.82
CA VAL A 313 9.22 2.98 -11.61
C VAL A 313 8.63 4.38 -11.67
N ARG A 314 8.55 5.06 -10.52
CA ARG A 314 8.19 6.48 -10.51
C ARG A 314 9.46 7.31 -10.63
N GLU A 315 9.48 8.21 -11.61
CA GLU A 315 10.51 9.23 -11.77
C GLU A 315 9.80 10.59 -11.90
N ASN A 316 10.12 11.53 -11.00
CA ASN A 316 9.48 12.86 -10.93
C ASN A 316 7.94 12.80 -10.92
N GLY A 317 7.37 11.94 -10.07
CA GLY A 317 5.92 11.74 -9.94
C GLY A 317 5.22 11.10 -11.13
N ARG A 318 5.94 10.60 -12.15
CA ARG A 318 5.38 9.95 -13.34
C ARG A 318 5.87 8.51 -13.46
N LEU A 319 5.02 7.63 -13.97
CA LEU A 319 5.44 6.26 -14.32
C LEU A 319 6.42 6.33 -15.49
N HIS A 320 7.61 5.79 -15.26
CA HIS A 320 8.72 5.77 -16.20
C HIS A 320 9.21 4.32 -16.42
N PRO A 321 9.32 3.83 -17.66
CA PRO A 321 9.81 2.48 -17.92
C PRO A 321 11.33 2.38 -17.78
N MET A 322 11.80 1.40 -17.02
CA MET A 322 13.18 0.90 -17.05
C MET A 322 13.21 -0.45 -17.76
N ILE A 323 14.11 -0.63 -18.73
CA ILE A 323 14.13 -1.83 -19.58
C ILE A 323 15.52 -2.46 -19.59
N ASN A 324 15.58 -3.76 -19.32
CA ASN A 324 16.74 -4.61 -19.60
C ASN A 324 16.55 -5.28 -20.96
N SER A 325 17.15 -4.68 -22.00
CA SER A 325 17.03 -5.15 -23.38
C SER A 325 17.70 -6.51 -23.60
N GLU A 326 18.72 -6.87 -22.81
CA GLU A 326 19.36 -8.18 -22.89
C GLU A 326 18.45 -9.28 -22.37
N ALA A 327 17.72 -9.02 -21.28
CA ALA A 327 16.72 -9.94 -20.76
C ALA A 327 15.58 -10.15 -21.77
N ALA A 328 15.11 -9.08 -22.43
CA ALA A 328 14.12 -9.18 -23.50
C ALA A 328 14.62 -10.05 -24.66
N ALA A 329 15.87 -9.85 -25.08
CA ALA A 329 16.49 -10.63 -26.15
C ALA A 329 16.62 -12.12 -25.78
N ARG A 330 16.99 -12.46 -24.53
CA ARG A 330 17.02 -13.86 -24.04
C ARG A 330 15.64 -14.52 -24.06
N ALA A 331 14.58 -13.75 -23.77
CA ALA A 331 13.19 -14.20 -23.87
C ALA A 331 12.68 -14.29 -25.33
N GLY A 332 13.48 -13.86 -26.31
CA GLY A 332 13.08 -13.80 -27.72
C GLY A 332 12.06 -12.70 -28.02
N ILE A 333 11.86 -11.74 -27.11
CA ILE A 333 10.88 -10.66 -27.25
C ILE A 333 11.58 -9.46 -27.90
N GLN A 334 11.05 -9.03 -29.04
CA GLN A 334 11.53 -7.82 -29.71
C GLN A 334 10.77 -6.60 -29.20
N ILE A 335 11.50 -5.57 -28.80
CA ILE A 335 10.93 -4.32 -28.30
C ILE A 335 11.05 -3.24 -29.38
N SER A 336 9.95 -2.55 -29.66
CA SER A 336 9.93 -1.47 -30.63
C SER A 336 10.90 -0.34 -30.23
N SER A 337 11.58 0.24 -31.21
CA SER A 337 12.48 1.39 -30.98
C SER A 337 11.74 2.60 -30.40
N LYS A 338 10.43 2.71 -30.61
CA LYS A 338 9.59 3.76 -30.03
C LYS A 338 9.50 3.66 -28.51
N LEU A 339 9.31 2.45 -27.97
CA LEU A 339 9.30 2.26 -26.51
C LEU A 339 10.69 2.44 -25.91
N LEU A 340 11.74 1.92 -26.56
CA LEU A 340 13.12 2.07 -26.06
C LEU A 340 13.55 3.54 -25.94
N ARG A 341 13.07 4.43 -26.83
CA ARG A 341 13.34 5.88 -26.74
C ARG A 341 12.68 6.58 -25.55
N LEU A 342 11.66 5.97 -24.95
CA LEU A 342 10.92 6.52 -23.81
C LEU A 342 11.37 5.90 -22.48
N ALA A 343 12.29 4.94 -22.51
CA ALA A 343 12.68 4.14 -21.36
C ALA A 343 14.13 4.41 -20.95
N THR A 344 14.43 4.20 -19.67
CA THR A 344 15.80 4.09 -19.20
C THR A 344 16.30 2.67 -19.48
N LEU A 345 17.40 2.54 -20.23
CA LEU A 345 18.00 1.23 -20.51
C LEU A 345 18.94 0.81 -19.37
N VAL A 346 18.75 -0.40 -18.88
CA VAL A 346 19.58 -1.01 -17.84
C VAL A 346 20.45 -2.09 -18.47
N GLN A 347 21.76 -1.99 -18.27
CA GLN A 347 22.70 -3.07 -18.60
C GLN A 347 22.81 -3.99 -17.39
N ALA A 348 22.84 -5.31 -17.61
CA ALA A 348 23.20 -6.22 -16.54
C ALA A 348 24.65 -5.91 -16.14
N SER A 349 24.87 -5.53 -14.88
CA SER A 349 26.23 -5.38 -14.35
C SER A 349 26.95 -6.72 -14.50
N GLY A 350 27.84 -6.81 -15.49
CA GLY A 350 28.66 -7.98 -15.71
C GLY A 350 29.43 -8.31 -14.44
N THR A 351 29.33 -9.56 -13.99
CA THR A 351 30.27 -10.11 -13.04
C THR A 351 31.68 -9.89 -13.57
N GLY A 352 32.48 -9.13 -12.82
CA GLY A 352 33.87 -8.88 -13.14
C GLY A 352 34.60 -10.20 -13.28
N LYS A 353 34.96 -10.56 -14.52
CA LYS A 353 36.04 -11.51 -14.77
C LYS A 353 37.33 -10.84 -14.35
N THR A 354 37.82 -11.19 -13.16
CA THR A 354 39.21 -10.99 -12.77
C THR A 354 40.08 -11.67 -13.83
N ARG A 355 40.97 -10.90 -14.44
CA ARG A 355 41.97 -11.39 -15.37
C ARG A 355 43.34 -11.39 -14.71
#